data_AF-U4T509-F1
#
_entry.id   AF-U4T509-F1
#
_cell.length_a   1.000
_cell.length_b   1.000
_cell.length_c   1.000
_cell.angle_alpha   90.00
_cell.angle_beta   90.00
_cell.angle_gamma   90.00
#
_symmetry.space_group_name_H-M   'P 1'
#
loop_
_entity.id
_entity.type
_entity.pdbx_description
1 polymer ?
#
loop_
_entity_poly.entity_id
_entity_poly.type
_entity_poly.pdbx_seq_one_letter_code
_entity_poly.pdbx_strand_id
1 'polypeptide(L)'
;MSNIVLAITGGIAAYKSAIFARLLIKAGFDVRVIMTTGAQAFITPLTLQALTGNEVHISLLDERAEAGMGHIELAKWADLIVIAPASANTLARLAMGMADDLLTTVCLATTAPVIIAPAMNQQMWAHPAVNLNVQTLLDMNYRIIQPASGEQACGDVGAGRLPEPEQLLAEILLFNAMQTTPQLLAGKRVVITAGATVEAIDPVRYLSNHSTGKMGFALARACVAAGAEVILIAGGKVALPTPLNVTRINVLSAQEMLLASQQCVDGTHSELQYIFEDDHDHSHDHSHDHHHSHDCDCDEEQDEENTSSVDDSVRVADIFIATAAVADYRTEEAAPQKNQKNARCYDAELGQKS
;
A
#
# COMPACT_ATOMS: atom_id res chain seq x y z
N MET A 1 12.85 -10.13 20.90
CA MET A 1 11.65 -9.28 20.89
C MET A 1 12.17 -7.89 20.60
N SER A 2 11.71 -7.24 19.54
CA SER A 2 12.29 -5.94 19.15
C SER A 2 11.64 -4.83 19.98
N ASN A 3 12.47 -3.94 20.50
CA ASN A 3 12.07 -2.81 21.33
C ASN A 3 11.73 -1.62 20.45
N ILE A 4 10.52 -1.08 20.57
CA ILE A 4 10.05 0.09 19.83
C ILE A 4 9.82 1.25 20.78
N VAL A 5 10.42 2.40 20.47
CA VAL A 5 9.99 3.67 21.05
C VAL A 5 8.96 4.30 20.11
N LEU A 6 7.71 4.40 20.58
CA LEU A 6 6.63 5.11 19.89
C LEU A 6 6.58 6.56 20.40
N ALA A 7 6.97 7.49 19.56
CA ALA A 7 6.88 8.91 19.86
C ALA A 7 5.61 9.53 19.27
N ILE A 8 4.89 10.29 20.10
CA ILE A 8 3.62 10.93 19.75
C ILE A 8 3.80 12.45 19.85
N THR A 9 3.50 13.14 18.75
CA THR A 9 3.62 14.60 18.67
C THR A 9 2.24 15.29 18.64
N GLY A 10 2.22 16.61 18.82
CA GLY A 10 0.98 17.37 18.86
C GLY A 10 0.23 17.43 17.52
N GLY A 11 -0.99 16.90 17.51
CA GLY A 11 -1.92 16.98 16.38
C GLY A 11 -3.17 16.14 16.65
N ILE A 12 -4.27 16.46 15.96
CA ILE A 12 -5.56 15.77 16.15
C ILE A 12 -5.46 14.26 15.93
N ALA A 13 -4.53 13.78 15.10
CA ALA A 13 -4.33 12.37 14.83
C ALA A 13 -3.70 11.58 16.00
N ALA A 14 -3.30 12.22 17.11
CA ALA A 14 -2.65 11.55 18.23
C ALA A 14 -3.49 10.44 18.88
N TYR A 15 -4.84 10.51 18.79
CA TYR A 15 -5.69 9.43 19.29
C TYR A 15 -5.49 8.11 18.53
N LYS A 16 -5.13 8.16 17.24
CA LYS A 16 -4.86 6.97 16.43
C LYS A 16 -3.65 6.20 16.95
N SER A 17 -2.70 6.88 17.57
CA SER A 17 -1.51 6.27 18.18
C SER A 17 -1.85 5.29 19.30
N ALA A 18 -3.00 5.43 19.97
CA ALA A 18 -3.46 4.45 20.95
C ALA A 18 -3.80 3.09 20.28
N ILE A 19 -4.50 3.13 19.15
CA ILE A 19 -4.81 1.92 18.37
C ILE A 19 -3.50 1.33 17.82
N PHE A 20 -2.63 2.18 17.29
CA PHE A 20 -1.34 1.75 16.77
C PHE A 20 -0.45 1.11 17.84
N ALA A 21 -0.34 1.69 19.03
CA ALA A 21 0.38 1.09 20.16
C ALA A 21 -0.15 -0.31 20.49
N ARG A 22 -1.47 -0.48 20.55
CA ARG A 22 -2.10 -1.78 20.79
C ARG A 22 -1.78 -2.79 19.68
N LEU A 23 -1.74 -2.35 18.43
CA LEU A 23 -1.38 -3.18 17.29
C LEU A 23 0.09 -3.64 17.34
N LEU A 24 1.01 -2.76 17.73
CA LEU A 24 2.42 -3.11 17.94
C LEU A 24 2.58 -4.16 19.05
N ILE A 25 1.93 -3.98 20.20
CA ILE A 25 1.95 -4.98 21.28
C ILE A 25 1.40 -6.32 20.81
N LYS A 26 0.27 -6.34 20.08
CA LYS A 26 -0.30 -7.57 19.52
C LYS A 26 0.61 -8.25 18.50
N ALA A 27 1.43 -7.48 17.79
CA ALA A 27 2.44 -8.01 16.88
C ALA A 27 3.70 -8.54 17.60
N GLY A 28 3.77 -8.42 18.93
CA GLY A 28 4.86 -8.95 19.74
C GLY A 28 6.03 -8.01 19.95
N PHE A 29 5.86 -6.70 19.74
CA PHE A 29 6.86 -5.70 20.07
C PHE A 29 6.75 -5.29 21.55
N ASP A 30 7.89 -4.95 22.17
CA ASP A 30 7.90 -4.24 23.45
C ASP A 30 7.91 -2.74 23.16
N VAL A 31 6.95 -1.98 23.69
CA VAL A 31 6.69 -0.59 23.29
C VAL A 31 6.82 0.35 24.47
N ARG A 32 7.75 1.30 24.40
CA ARG A 32 7.81 2.47 25.29
C ARG A 32 7.36 3.71 24.54
N VAL A 33 6.73 4.64 25.23
CA VAL A 33 6.12 5.81 24.59
C VAL A 33 6.79 7.10 25.03
N ILE A 34 7.09 7.97 24.08
CA ILE A 34 7.44 9.36 24.33
C ILE A 34 6.28 10.24 23.89
N MET A 35 5.83 11.18 24.74
CA MET A 35 4.79 12.15 24.37
C MET A 35 5.30 13.57 24.53
N THR A 36 5.30 14.33 23.44
CA THR A 36 5.54 15.79 23.51
C THR A 36 4.43 16.49 24.31
N THR A 37 4.70 17.68 24.82
CA THR A 37 3.68 18.52 25.49
C THR A 37 2.45 18.72 24.60
N GLY A 38 2.65 18.91 23.29
CA GLY A 38 1.55 19.05 22.34
C GLY A 38 0.69 17.79 22.21
N ALA A 39 1.27 16.60 22.29
CA ALA A 39 0.51 15.35 22.24
C ALA A 39 -0.39 15.15 23.46
N GLN A 40 0.11 15.54 24.64
CA GLN A 40 -0.61 15.42 25.91
C GLN A 40 -1.91 16.23 25.95
N ALA A 41 -2.03 17.27 25.11
CA ALA A 41 -3.26 18.05 24.96
C ALA A 41 -4.37 17.31 24.18
N PHE A 42 -4.04 16.27 23.39
CA PHE A 42 -5.00 15.50 22.59
C PHE A 42 -5.31 14.13 23.17
N ILE A 43 -4.33 13.50 23.82
CA ILE A 43 -4.47 12.19 24.47
C ILE A 43 -3.62 12.16 25.74
N THR A 44 -4.12 11.53 26.80
CA THR A 44 -3.40 11.50 28.08
C THR A 44 -2.37 10.37 28.13
N PRO A 45 -1.23 10.54 28.83
CA PRO A 45 -0.25 9.48 29.02
C PRO A 45 -0.82 8.18 29.62
N LEU A 46 -1.83 8.31 30.49
CA LEU A 46 -2.47 7.16 31.16
C LEU A 46 -3.04 6.15 30.16
N THR A 47 -3.62 6.61 29.04
CA THR A 47 -4.14 5.70 28.01
C THR A 47 -3.03 4.86 27.40
N LEU A 48 -1.89 5.47 27.07
CA LEU A 48 -0.77 4.79 26.45
C LEU A 48 -0.05 3.86 27.43
N GLN A 49 0.07 4.28 28.69
CA GLN A 49 0.61 3.43 29.76
C GLN A 49 -0.22 2.16 29.95
N ALA A 50 -1.55 2.29 29.99
CA ALA A 50 -2.44 1.13 30.15
C ALA A 50 -2.39 0.16 28.95
N LEU A 51 -2.17 0.68 27.74
CA LEU A 51 -2.12 -0.13 26.51
C LEU A 51 -0.78 -0.82 26.30
N THR A 52 0.32 -0.17 26.70
CA THR A 52 1.68 -0.69 26.49
C THR A 52 2.21 -1.47 27.69
N GLY A 53 1.69 -1.21 28.89
CA GLY A 53 2.22 -1.77 30.14
C GLY A 53 3.52 -1.12 30.62
N ASN A 54 4.04 -0.14 29.88
CA ASN A 54 5.28 0.56 30.18
C ASN A 54 5.03 2.01 30.60
N GLU A 55 6.01 2.60 31.29
CA GLU A 55 6.00 4.02 31.60
C GLU A 55 6.00 4.88 30.32
N VAL A 56 5.29 6.01 30.38
CA VAL A 56 5.23 6.98 29.29
C VAL A 56 6.12 8.17 29.65
N HIS A 57 7.12 8.42 28.82
CA HIS A 57 8.10 9.47 29.05
C HIS A 57 7.62 10.79 28.44
N ILE A 58 7.62 11.86 29.24
CA ILE A 58 6.98 13.15 28.86
C ILE A 58 7.89 14.38 29.02
N SER A 59 9.02 14.25 29.71
CA SER A 59 9.93 15.35 30.02
C SER A 59 11.37 14.92 29.78
N LEU A 60 12.18 15.84 29.27
CA LEU A 60 13.63 15.64 29.14
C LEU A 60 14.31 15.67 30.51
N LEU A 61 13.87 16.61 31.37
CA LEU A 61 14.41 16.80 32.70
C LEU A 61 13.39 16.25 33.71
N ASP A 62 13.43 14.94 33.89
CA ASP A 62 12.72 14.28 35.00
C ASP A 62 13.76 13.91 36.06
N GLU A 63 13.64 14.48 37.26
CA GLU A 63 14.57 14.27 38.37
C GLU A 63 14.76 12.79 38.73
N ARG A 64 13.74 11.95 38.50
CA ARG A 64 13.83 10.50 38.76
C ARG A 64 14.55 9.75 37.64
N ALA A 65 14.36 10.16 36.39
CA ALA A 65 14.95 9.50 35.22
C ALA A 65 16.38 10.00 34.93
N GLU A 66 16.68 11.27 35.20
CA GLU A 66 17.98 11.87 34.94
C GLU A 66 19.06 11.47 35.94
N ALA A 67 18.68 10.86 37.08
CA ALA A 67 19.63 10.17 37.96
C ALA A 67 20.40 9.05 37.23
N GLY A 68 19.88 8.54 36.10
CA GLY A 68 20.49 7.53 35.23
C GLY A 68 20.74 7.98 33.77
N MET A 69 20.60 9.27 33.43
CA MET A 69 20.58 9.76 32.03
C MET A 69 19.49 9.10 31.18
N GLY A 70 18.23 9.17 31.62
CA GLY A 70 17.10 8.44 31.03
C GLY A 70 16.92 8.60 29.51
N HIS A 71 17.25 9.75 28.94
CA HIS A 71 17.22 9.96 27.48
C HIS A 71 18.23 9.08 26.71
N ILE A 72 19.45 8.88 27.26
CA ILE A 72 20.46 7.99 26.65
C ILE A 72 20.07 6.53 26.81
N GLU A 73 19.55 6.15 27.96
CA GLU A 73 19.08 4.78 28.19
C GLU A 73 17.93 4.42 27.24
N LEU A 74 16.97 5.31 27.08
CA LEU A 74 15.86 5.11 26.16
C LEU A 74 16.33 5.04 24.69
N ALA A 75 17.28 5.90 24.30
CA ALA A 75 17.88 5.89 22.96
C ALA A 75 18.64 4.60 22.65
N LYS A 76 19.32 4.01 23.64
CA LYS A 76 20.03 2.72 23.52
C LYS A 76 19.10 1.51 23.63
N TRP A 77 17.98 1.66 24.35
CA TRP A 77 17.01 0.59 24.54
C TRP A 77 16.22 0.31 23.26
N ALA A 78 15.96 1.33 22.45
CA ALA A 78 15.22 1.22 21.21
C ALA A 78 16.00 0.42 20.14
N ASP A 79 15.37 -0.58 19.53
CA ASP A 79 15.82 -1.17 18.26
C ASP A 79 15.25 -0.41 17.06
N LEU A 80 14.15 0.32 17.27
CA LEU A 80 13.47 1.16 16.30
C LEU A 80 12.73 2.31 17.00
N ILE A 81 12.78 3.51 16.43
CA ILE A 81 11.95 4.64 16.85
C ILE A 81 10.90 4.92 15.78
N VAL A 82 9.64 5.05 16.20
CA VAL A 82 8.52 5.40 15.31
C VAL A 82 7.87 6.68 15.82
N ILE A 83 7.80 7.72 14.99
CA ILE A 83 7.13 8.98 15.31
C ILE A 83 5.79 9.03 14.59
N ALA A 84 4.68 8.82 15.31
CA ALA A 84 3.35 8.75 14.73
C ALA A 84 2.26 9.28 15.71
N PRO A 85 1.58 10.38 15.38
CA PRO A 85 1.87 11.30 14.27
C PRO A 85 3.13 12.12 14.52
N ALA A 86 3.76 12.57 13.44
CA ALA A 86 4.81 13.59 13.44
C ALA A 86 4.27 14.94 12.93
N SER A 87 4.30 15.96 13.77
CA SER A 87 3.88 17.31 13.45
C SER A 87 4.94 18.05 12.64
N ALA A 88 4.53 19.06 11.85
CA ALA A 88 5.47 19.91 11.12
C ALA A 88 6.56 20.53 12.01
N ASN A 89 6.20 20.91 13.25
CA ASN A 89 7.15 21.42 14.24
C ASN A 89 8.23 20.38 14.61
N THR A 90 7.84 19.11 14.76
CA THR A 90 8.81 18.05 15.07
C THR A 90 9.71 17.76 13.87
N LEU A 91 9.17 17.76 12.65
CA LEU A 91 9.98 17.62 11.43
C LEU A 91 11.04 18.73 11.33
N ALA A 92 10.65 19.98 11.56
CA ALA A 92 11.56 21.12 11.51
C ALA A 92 12.69 21.01 12.55
N ARG A 93 12.34 20.65 13.79
CA ARG A 93 13.34 20.50 14.86
C ARG A 93 14.32 19.37 14.60
N LEU A 94 13.84 18.22 14.10
CA LEU A 94 14.70 17.11 13.73
C LEU A 94 15.62 17.47 12.55
N ALA A 95 15.08 18.09 11.50
CA ALA A 95 15.86 18.49 10.32
C ALA A 95 16.97 19.50 10.67
N MET A 96 16.74 20.35 11.67
CA MET A 96 17.72 21.34 12.16
C MET A 96 18.62 20.83 13.29
N GLY A 97 18.46 19.57 13.72
CA GLY A 97 19.25 18.98 14.82
C GLY A 97 19.02 19.65 16.17
N MET A 98 17.82 20.17 16.44
CA MET A 98 17.45 20.72 17.74
C MET A 98 17.22 19.59 18.76
N ALA A 99 17.67 19.77 19.99
CA ALA A 99 17.47 18.85 21.12
C ALA A 99 16.90 19.57 22.34
N ASP A 100 15.73 20.19 22.15
CA ASP A 100 15.04 21.01 23.14
C ASP A 100 13.90 20.27 23.88
N ASP A 101 13.58 19.04 23.47
CA ASP A 101 12.71 18.14 24.22
C ASP A 101 13.23 16.69 24.24
N LEU A 102 12.54 15.82 24.99
CA LEU A 102 12.95 14.43 25.15
C LEU A 102 12.99 13.69 23.81
N LEU A 103 11.98 13.89 22.96
CA LEU A 103 11.88 13.19 21.68
C LEU A 103 13.05 13.55 20.77
N THR A 104 13.27 14.84 20.56
CA THR A 104 14.31 15.32 19.64
C THR A 104 15.71 14.96 20.16
N THR A 105 15.92 15.03 21.48
CA THR A 105 17.16 14.58 22.13
C THR A 105 17.41 13.08 21.93
N VAL A 106 16.40 12.23 22.15
CA VAL A 106 16.51 10.78 21.93
C VAL A 106 16.79 10.45 20.47
N CYS A 107 16.14 11.15 19.53
CA CYS A 107 16.39 10.96 18.09
C CYS A 107 17.81 11.36 17.67
N LEU A 108 18.45 12.34 18.33
CA LEU A 108 19.86 12.66 18.07
C LEU A 108 20.83 11.69 18.74
N ALA A 109 20.45 11.10 19.88
CA ALA A 109 21.32 10.22 20.66
C ALA A 109 21.24 8.74 20.24
N THR A 110 20.22 8.34 19.48
CA THR A 110 20.00 6.93 19.11
C THR A 110 20.86 6.51 17.93
N THR A 111 21.24 5.23 17.91
CA THR A 111 21.78 4.56 16.73
C THR A 111 20.71 3.72 16.00
N ALA A 112 19.51 3.64 16.57
CA ALA A 112 18.41 2.89 15.99
C ALA A 112 17.83 3.64 14.78
N PRO A 113 17.31 2.91 13.77
CA PRO A 113 16.56 3.52 12.68
C PRO A 113 15.37 4.32 13.22
N VAL A 114 15.03 5.42 12.53
CA VAL A 114 13.88 6.26 12.89
C VAL A 114 12.91 6.32 11.71
N ILE A 115 11.67 5.94 11.95
CA ILE A 115 10.56 6.01 11.02
C ILE A 115 9.61 7.12 11.46
N ILE A 116 9.24 8.00 10.54
CA ILE A 116 8.40 9.17 10.79
C ILE A 116 7.13 9.04 9.95
N ALA A 117 5.96 9.19 10.57
CA ALA A 117 4.66 9.25 9.91
C ALA A 117 4.06 10.66 10.10
N PRO A 118 4.29 11.60 9.16
CA PRO A 118 3.79 12.95 9.25
C PRO A 118 2.26 13.02 9.23
N ALA A 119 1.70 13.96 9.97
CA ALA A 119 0.28 14.28 9.90
C ALA A 119 0.02 15.76 10.16
N MET A 120 -0.59 16.44 9.19
CA MET A 120 -0.89 17.87 9.22
C MET A 120 -1.93 18.23 8.16
N ASN A 121 -2.43 19.47 8.17
CA ASN A 121 -3.31 19.97 7.12
C ASN A 121 -2.60 19.96 5.75
N GLN A 122 -3.36 19.80 4.66
CA GLN A 122 -2.82 19.74 3.29
C GLN A 122 -1.93 20.93 2.90
N GLN A 123 -2.27 22.15 3.34
CA GLN A 123 -1.51 23.35 3.03
C GLN A 123 -0.18 23.35 3.78
N MET A 124 -0.17 22.85 5.01
CA MET A 124 1.06 22.65 5.77
C MET A 124 1.94 21.59 5.11
N TRP A 125 1.35 20.48 4.66
CA TRP A 125 2.08 19.41 3.97
C TRP A 125 2.69 19.88 2.65
N ALA A 126 1.93 20.64 1.86
CA ALA A 126 2.40 21.23 0.60
C ALA A 126 3.39 22.39 0.80
N HIS A 127 3.61 22.86 2.03
CA HIS A 127 4.44 24.02 2.29
C HIS A 127 5.93 23.73 1.95
N PRO A 128 6.63 24.62 1.21
CA PRO A 128 8.01 24.40 0.80
C PRO A 128 8.98 24.09 1.96
N ALA A 129 8.79 24.74 3.11
CA ALA A 129 9.61 24.46 4.29
C ALA A 129 9.42 23.03 4.83
N VAL A 130 8.20 22.47 4.78
CA VAL A 130 7.96 21.09 5.21
C VAL A 130 8.60 20.13 4.22
N ASN A 131 8.46 20.38 2.91
CA ASN A 131 9.12 19.58 1.88
C ASN A 131 10.66 19.58 2.05
N LEU A 132 11.27 20.73 2.32
CA LEU A 132 12.71 20.83 2.57
C LEU A 132 13.14 20.05 3.83
N ASN A 133 12.36 20.14 4.91
CA ASN A 133 12.62 19.38 6.14
C ASN A 133 12.50 17.88 5.88
N VAL A 134 11.47 17.44 5.15
CA VAL A 134 11.28 16.04 4.77
C VAL A 134 12.46 15.53 3.94
N GLN A 135 12.91 16.31 2.95
CA GLN A 135 14.07 15.94 2.15
C GLN A 135 15.35 15.85 2.99
N THR A 136 15.59 16.84 3.86
CA THR A 136 16.73 16.85 4.78
C THR A 136 16.74 15.60 5.67
N LEU A 137 15.57 15.20 6.18
CA LEU A 137 15.43 14.00 7.00
C LEU A 137 15.69 12.73 6.19
N LEU A 138 15.20 12.65 4.95
CA LEU A 138 15.52 11.54 4.04
C LEU A 138 17.02 11.43 3.78
N ASP A 139 17.70 12.55 3.53
CA ASP A 139 19.15 12.61 3.33
C ASP A 139 19.94 12.17 4.58
N MET A 140 19.35 12.37 5.76
CA MET A 140 19.85 11.88 7.06
C MET A 140 19.47 10.43 7.36
N ASN A 141 18.94 9.67 6.40
CA ASN A 141 18.47 8.29 6.53
C ASN A 141 17.28 8.08 7.47
N TYR A 142 16.51 9.11 7.78
CA TYR A 142 15.18 8.92 8.36
C TYR A 142 14.25 8.35 7.30
N ARG A 143 13.41 7.38 7.69
CA ARG A 143 12.40 6.85 6.78
C ARG A 143 11.08 7.57 6.99
N ILE A 144 10.51 8.08 5.91
CA ILE A 144 9.23 8.81 5.94
C ILE A 144 8.12 7.89 5.40
N ILE A 145 7.09 7.66 6.21
CA ILE A 145 5.82 7.08 5.75
C ILE A 145 4.99 8.23 5.19
N GLN A 146 4.62 8.16 3.92
CA GLN A 146 3.85 9.22 3.27
C GLN A 146 2.47 9.38 3.91
N PRO A 147 1.98 10.62 4.08
CA PRO A 147 0.62 10.85 4.56
C PRO A 147 -0.43 10.27 3.62
N ALA A 148 -1.55 9.83 4.17
CA ALA A 148 -2.72 9.47 3.40
C ALA A 148 -3.45 10.73 2.89
N SER A 149 -4.23 10.55 1.82
CA SER A 149 -5.14 11.56 1.27
C SER A 149 -6.59 11.27 1.68
N GLY A 150 -7.37 12.31 1.94
CA GLY A 150 -8.80 12.19 2.24
C GLY A 150 -9.34 13.42 2.99
N GLU A 151 -10.57 13.33 3.48
CA GLU A 151 -11.22 14.40 4.25
C GLU A 151 -10.47 14.70 5.55
N GLN A 152 -10.13 15.96 5.78
CA GLN A 152 -9.38 16.41 6.94
C GLN A 152 -10.33 16.98 8.00
N ALA A 153 -9.86 17.09 9.24
CA ALA A 153 -10.69 17.62 10.34
C ALA A 153 -11.17 19.07 10.13
N CYS A 154 -10.54 19.79 9.21
CA CYS A 154 -10.93 21.15 8.81
C CYS A 154 -12.00 21.19 7.69
N GLY A 155 -12.36 20.05 7.10
CA GLY A 155 -13.30 19.95 5.98
C GLY A 155 -12.65 19.87 4.59
N ASP A 156 -11.34 20.13 4.48
CA ASP A 156 -10.60 20.00 3.22
C ASP A 156 -10.40 18.54 2.82
N VAL A 157 -10.20 18.28 1.52
CA VAL A 157 -9.80 16.96 0.99
C VAL A 157 -8.41 17.08 0.39
N GLY A 158 -7.45 16.32 0.93
CA GLY A 158 -6.10 16.28 0.38
C GLY A 158 -5.13 15.46 1.21
N ALA A 159 -3.87 15.41 0.76
CA ALA A 159 -2.77 14.73 1.43
C ALA A 159 -2.47 15.39 2.80
N GLY A 160 -2.02 14.60 3.77
CA GLY A 160 -1.63 15.09 5.10
C GLY A 160 -2.27 14.34 6.27
N ARG A 161 -3.22 13.43 6.00
CA ARG A 161 -3.78 12.57 7.05
C ARG A 161 -2.75 11.55 7.51
N LEU A 162 -2.73 11.25 8.80
CA LEU A 162 -2.01 10.08 9.30
C LEU A 162 -2.62 8.83 8.66
N PRO A 163 -1.81 7.94 8.04
CA PRO A 163 -2.25 6.63 7.58
C PRO A 163 -2.98 5.86 8.68
N GLU A 164 -3.84 4.92 8.29
CA GLU A 164 -4.55 4.14 9.30
C GLU A 164 -3.57 3.26 10.11
N PRO A 165 -3.84 3.01 11.41
CA PRO A 165 -2.94 2.25 12.28
C PRO A 165 -2.48 0.90 11.69
N GLU A 166 -3.34 0.23 10.93
CA GLU A 166 -3.04 -1.03 10.25
C GLU A 166 -2.01 -0.85 9.11
N GLN A 167 -2.07 0.27 8.39
CA GLN A 167 -1.10 0.63 7.37
C GLN A 167 0.26 0.97 8.00
N LEU A 168 0.26 1.73 9.10
CA LEU A 168 1.47 1.99 9.87
C LEU A 168 2.10 0.68 10.36
N LEU A 169 1.31 -0.23 10.92
CA LEU A 169 1.82 -1.54 11.34
C LEU A 169 2.43 -2.32 10.18
N ALA A 170 1.78 -2.31 9.01
CA ALA A 170 2.30 -3.00 7.82
C ALA A 170 3.67 -2.46 7.39
N GLU A 171 3.87 -1.13 7.43
CA GLU A 171 5.18 -0.49 7.16
C GLU A 171 6.24 -0.93 8.16
N ILE A 172 5.92 -0.96 9.46
CA ILE A 172 6.85 -1.40 10.51
C ILE A 172 7.23 -2.88 10.34
N LEU A 173 6.24 -3.74 10.07
CA LEU A 173 6.48 -5.16 9.84
C LEU A 173 7.35 -5.40 8.60
N LEU A 174 7.08 -4.67 7.51
CA LEU A 174 7.90 -4.74 6.30
C LEU A 174 9.32 -4.26 6.57
N PHE A 175 9.50 -3.13 7.27
CA PHE A 175 10.83 -2.65 7.65
C PHE A 175 11.61 -3.69 8.46
N ASN A 176 11.00 -4.27 9.49
CA ASN A 176 11.64 -5.29 10.31
C ASN A 176 11.95 -6.56 9.48
N ALA A 177 11.08 -6.95 8.55
CA ALA A 177 11.31 -8.07 7.65
C ALA A 177 12.52 -7.79 6.73
N MET A 178 12.66 -6.59 6.19
CA MET A 178 13.81 -6.22 5.34
C MET A 178 15.13 -6.19 6.12
N GLN A 179 15.10 -5.79 7.39
CA GLN A 179 16.31 -5.80 8.24
C GLN A 179 16.76 -7.22 8.64
N THR A 180 15.81 -8.16 8.76
CA THR A 180 16.08 -9.54 9.22
C THR A 180 16.24 -10.55 8.08
N THR A 181 15.73 -10.24 6.89
CA THR A 181 15.79 -11.11 5.72
C THR A 181 17.02 -10.78 4.87
N PRO A 182 17.83 -11.78 4.48
CA PRO A 182 18.91 -11.58 3.52
C PRO A 182 18.39 -10.96 2.21
N GLN A 183 19.01 -9.87 1.76
CA GLN A 183 18.63 -9.12 0.56
C GLN A 183 19.10 -9.81 -0.73
N LEU A 184 18.83 -11.11 -0.86
CA LEU A 184 19.30 -11.96 -1.98
C LEU A 184 18.62 -11.64 -3.31
N LEU A 185 17.46 -10.97 -3.27
CA LEU A 185 16.71 -10.57 -4.45
C LEU A 185 16.87 -9.08 -4.75
N ALA A 186 17.79 -8.38 -4.09
CA ALA A 186 18.08 -6.98 -4.37
C ALA A 186 18.40 -6.76 -5.85
N GLY A 187 17.69 -5.83 -6.49
CA GLY A 187 17.83 -5.51 -7.91
C GLY A 187 17.25 -6.57 -8.86
N LYS A 188 16.53 -7.57 -8.35
CA LYS A 188 15.82 -8.58 -9.14
C LYS A 188 14.36 -8.21 -9.33
N ARG A 189 13.86 -8.45 -10.54
CA ARG A 189 12.43 -8.32 -10.86
C ARG A 189 11.73 -9.66 -10.80
N VAL A 190 10.72 -9.77 -9.94
CA VAL A 190 9.96 -11.01 -9.71
C VAL A 190 8.51 -10.81 -10.13
N VAL A 191 8.04 -11.64 -11.05
CA VAL A 191 6.64 -11.65 -11.51
C VAL A 191 5.93 -12.86 -10.91
N ILE A 192 4.80 -12.64 -10.25
CA ILE A 192 4.04 -13.67 -9.53
C ILE A 192 2.59 -13.66 -10.00
N THR A 193 2.06 -14.83 -10.36
CA THR A 193 0.60 -14.98 -10.58
C THR A 193 -0.07 -15.51 -9.32
N ALA A 194 -1.25 -14.99 -8.96
CA ALA A 194 -1.97 -15.41 -7.78
C ALA A 194 -3.51 -15.32 -7.94
N GLY A 195 -4.24 -16.21 -7.29
CA GLY A 195 -5.70 -16.14 -7.24
C GLY A 195 -6.42 -17.01 -8.26
N ALA A 196 -7.74 -16.87 -8.29
CA ALA A 196 -8.61 -17.61 -9.19
C ALA A 196 -8.89 -16.80 -10.47
N THR A 197 -8.95 -17.49 -11.60
CA THR A 197 -9.47 -16.94 -12.86
C THR A 197 -10.94 -17.28 -13.01
N VAL A 198 -11.64 -16.48 -13.83
CA VAL A 198 -13.07 -16.59 -14.10
C VAL A 198 -13.25 -16.73 -15.61
N GLU A 199 -13.72 -17.88 -16.05
CA GLU A 199 -14.05 -18.12 -17.45
C GLU A 199 -15.55 -18.02 -17.67
N ALA A 200 -15.99 -17.01 -18.40
CA ALA A 200 -17.40 -16.82 -18.72
C ALA A 200 -17.90 -17.94 -19.66
N ILE A 201 -18.99 -18.60 -19.27
CA ILE A 201 -19.73 -19.54 -20.14
C ILE A 201 -20.80 -18.74 -20.91
N ASP A 202 -21.44 -17.80 -20.22
CA ASP A 202 -22.39 -16.80 -20.71
C ASP A 202 -22.37 -15.59 -19.74
N PRO A 203 -23.15 -14.52 -19.96
CA PRO A 203 -23.09 -13.31 -19.12
C PRO A 203 -23.38 -13.53 -17.62
N VAL A 204 -23.93 -14.68 -17.23
CA VAL A 204 -24.31 -14.98 -15.84
C VAL A 204 -23.47 -16.11 -15.25
N ARG A 205 -23.21 -17.16 -16.03
CA ARG A 205 -22.52 -18.36 -15.57
C ARG A 205 -21.06 -18.33 -15.96
N TYR A 206 -20.21 -18.76 -15.05
CA TYR A 206 -18.78 -18.84 -15.26
C TYR A 206 -18.20 -20.07 -14.56
N LEU A 207 -17.06 -20.54 -15.05
CA LEU A 207 -16.19 -21.49 -14.35
C LEU A 207 -15.11 -20.71 -13.59
N SER A 208 -14.80 -21.15 -12.38
CA SER A 208 -13.73 -20.57 -11.56
C SER A 208 -13.17 -21.66 -10.66
N ASN A 209 -12.01 -21.42 -10.08
CA ASN A 209 -11.46 -22.26 -9.02
C ASN A 209 -11.59 -21.59 -7.64
N HIS A 210 -11.25 -22.34 -6.59
CA HIS A 210 -11.34 -21.89 -5.18
C HIS A 210 -10.07 -21.21 -4.67
N SER A 211 -9.16 -20.80 -5.56
CA SER A 211 -7.91 -20.15 -5.14
C SER A 211 -8.21 -18.83 -4.44
N THR A 212 -7.74 -18.71 -3.20
CA THR A 212 -7.86 -17.48 -2.41
C THR A 212 -6.76 -16.47 -2.71
N GLY A 213 -5.73 -16.85 -3.47
CA GLY A 213 -4.55 -16.02 -3.73
C GLY A 213 -3.60 -15.85 -2.54
N LYS A 214 -3.94 -16.34 -1.34
CA LYS A 214 -3.16 -16.11 -0.09
C LYS A 214 -1.68 -16.47 -0.21
N MET A 215 -1.37 -17.58 -0.88
CA MET A 215 0.00 -18.04 -1.06
C MET A 215 0.81 -17.09 -1.94
N GLY A 216 0.30 -16.72 -3.12
CA GLY A 216 0.99 -15.78 -4.01
C GLY A 216 1.16 -14.38 -3.38
N PHE A 217 0.16 -13.90 -2.64
CA PHE A 217 0.28 -12.63 -1.89
C PHE A 217 1.31 -12.72 -0.75
N ALA A 218 1.44 -13.87 -0.09
CA ALA A 218 2.46 -14.08 0.94
C ALA A 218 3.86 -14.16 0.32
N LEU A 219 3.99 -14.81 -0.83
CA LEU A 219 5.24 -14.88 -1.58
C LEU A 219 5.67 -13.50 -2.07
N ALA A 220 4.74 -12.70 -2.60
CA ALA A 220 5.01 -11.32 -2.99
C ALA A 220 5.57 -10.50 -1.83
N ARG A 221 4.98 -10.60 -0.63
CA ARG A 221 5.54 -9.97 0.59
C ARG A 221 6.96 -10.43 0.90
N ALA A 222 7.21 -11.74 0.81
CA ALA A 222 8.53 -12.31 1.11
C ALA A 222 9.59 -11.85 0.09
N CYS A 223 9.23 -11.77 -1.20
CA CYS A 223 10.12 -11.29 -2.24
C CYS A 223 10.47 -9.82 -2.05
N VAL A 224 9.50 -8.95 -1.74
CA VAL A 224 9.77 -7.54 -1.39
C VAL A 224 10.68 -7.45 -0.17
N ALA A 225 10.41 -8.23 0.88
CA ALA A 225 11.25 -8.24 2.07
C ALA A 225 12.70 -8.69 1.80
N ALA A 226 12.92 -9.49 0.75
CA ALA A 226 14.24 -9.92 0.27
C ALA A 226 14.87 -8.97 -0.77
N GLY A 227 14.24 -7.81 -1.04
CA GLY A 227 14.78 -6.73 -1.87
C GLY A 227 14.34 -6.73 -3.34
N ALA A 228 13.42 -7.61 -3.75
CA ALA A 228 12.94 -7.66 -5.13
C ALA A 228 11.96 -6.52 -5.47
N GLU A 229 12.00 -6.09 -6.74
CA GLU A 229 10.88 -5.43 -7.39
C GLU A 229 9.85 -6.51 -7.75
N VAL A 230 8.61 -6.38 -7.26
CA VAL A 230 7.60 -7.42 -7.41
C VAL A 230 6.39 -6.92 -8.19
N ILE A 231 6.05 -7.66 -9.24
CA ILE A 231 4.76 -7.55 -9.95
C ILE A 231 3.88 -8.74 -9.55
N LEU A 232 2.67 -8.45 -9.09
CA LEU A 232 1.68 -9.46 -8.72
C LEU A 232 0.47 -9.39 -9.66
N ILE A 233 0.35 -10.40 -10.52
CA ILE A 233 -0.80 -10.59 -11.41
C ILE A 233 -1.85 -11.37 -10.62
N ALA A 234 -2.89 -10.67 -10.18
CA ALA A 234 -3.93 -11.18 -9.31
C ALA A 234 -5.23 -11.43 -10.07
N GLY A 235 -5.84 -12.59 -9.84
CA GLY A 235 -7.20 -12.87 -10.30
C GLY A 235 -8.20 -11.85 -9.72
N GLY A 236 -9.11 -11.35 -10.55
CA GLY A 236 -9.97 -10.19 -10.26
C GLY A 236 -10.97 -10.40 -9.12
N LYS A 237 -11.19 -11.65 -8.69
CA LYS A 237 -12.02 -11.98 -7.51
C LYS A 237 -11.24 -12.01 -6.18
N VAL A 238 -9.93 -11.77 -6.20
CA VAL A 238 -9.13 -11.77 -4.97
C VAL A 238 -9.27 -10.43 -4.25
N ALA A 239 -10.03 -10.43 -3.15
CA ALA A 239 -10.25 -9.27 -2.28
C ALA A 239 -9.11 -9.05 -1.25
N LEU A 240 -7.96 -9.70 -1.40
CA LEU A 240 -6.82 -9.49 -0.50
C LEU A 240 -6.22 -8.09 -0.74
N PRO A 241 -5.83 -7.37 0.34
CA PRO A 241 -5.11 -6.11 0.19
C PRO A 241 -3.77 -6.35 -0.48
N THR A 242 -3.39 -5.46 -1.40
CA THR A 242 -2.09 -5.50 -2.05
C THR A 242 -0.99 -5.31 -1.01
N PRO A 243 0.03 -6.18 -0.98
CA PRO A 243 1.20 -5.96 -0.15
C PRO A 243 1.89 -4.63 -0.45
N LEU A 244 2.54 -4.04 0.55
CA LEU A 244 3.35 -2.84 0.35
C LEU A 244 4.47 -3.09 -0.66
N ASN A 245 4.76 -2.07 -1.47
CA ASN A 245 5.79 -2.07 -2.52
C ASN A 245 5.63 -3.18 -3.57
N VAL A 246 4.39 -3.60 -3.85
CA VAL A 246 4.06 -4.54 -4.93
C VAL A 246 3.21 -3.84 -5.97
N THR A 247 3.60 -3.96 -7.24
CA THR A 247 2.78 -3.52 -8.38
C THR A 247 1.76 -4.60 -8.70
N ARG A 248 0.48 -4.31 -8.45
CA ARG A 248 -0.62 -5.28 -8.70
C ARG A 248 -1.27 -5.03 -10.04
N ILE A 249 -1.44 -6.09 -10.81
CA ILE A 249 -2.23 -6.11 -12.05
C ILE A 249 -3.44 -7.03 -11.81
N ASN A 250 -4.65 -6.56 -12.06
CA ASN A 250 -5.85 -7.38 -11.94
C ASN A 250 -6.22 -7.95 -13.31
N VAL A 251 -6.52 -9.25 -13.34
CA VAL A 251 -6.96 -9.98 -14.53
C VAL A 251 -8.16 -10.84 -14.18
N LEU A 252 -9.15 -10.96 -15.05
CA LEU A 252 -10.33 -11.79 -14.83
C LEU A 252 -10.14 -13.21 -15.34
N SER A 253 -9.76 -13.36 -16.61
CA SER A 253 -9.65 -14.67 -17.28
C SER A 253 -8.23 -15.27 -17.25
N ALA A 254 -8.14 -16.57 -17.52
CA ALA A 254 -6.87 -17.27 -17.70
C ALA A 254 -6.10 -16.74 -18.91
N GLN A 255 -6.82 -16.32 -19.96
CA GLN A 255 -6.20 -15.71 -21.14
C GLN A 255 -5.56 -14.36 -20.81
N GLU A 256 -6.26 -13.49 -20.09
CA GLU A 256 -5.70 -12.21 -19.62
C GLU A 256 -4.50 -12.44 -18.70
N MET A 257 -4.59 -13.41 -17.79
CA MET A 257 -3.47 -13.74 -16.91
C MET A 257 -2.24 -14.21 -17.69
N LEU A 258 -2.43 -15.03 -18.73
CA LEU A 258 -1.34 -15.49 -19.59
C LEU A 258 -0.69 -14.32 -20.34
N LEU A 259 -1.49 -13.46 -20.98
CA LEU A 259 -1.01 -12.30 -21.72
C LEU A 259 -0.23 -11.34 -20.81
N ALA A 260 -0.82 -10.96 -19.66
CA ALA A 260 -0.17 -10.11 -18.68
C ALA A 260 1.13 -10.73 -18.16
N SER A 261 1.16 -12.06 -17.97
CA SER A 261 2.37 -12.75 -17.52
C SER A 261 3.48 -12.68 -18.56
N GLN A 262 3.17 -12.96 -19.84
CA GLN A 262 4.13 -12.86 -20.93
C GLN A 262 4.69 -11.44 -21.04
N GLN A 263 3.83 -10.43 -21.03
CA GLN A 263 4.23 -9.03 -21.15
C GLN A 263 5.09 -8.56 -19.95
N CYS A 264 4.75 -8.99 -18.74
CA CYS A 264 5.56 -8.66 -17.56
C CYS A 264 6.91 -9.36 -17.57
N VAL A 265 6.96 -10.61 -18.05
CA VAL A 265 8.21 -11.37 -18.18
C VAL A 265 9.11 -10.76 -19.24
N ASP A 266 8.55 -10.40 -20.40
CA ASP A 266 9.29 -9.82 -21.52
C ASP A 266 9.61 -8.32 -21.30
N GLY A 267 9.02 -7.71 -20.27
CA GLY A 267 9.23 -6.31 -19.90
C GLY A 267 8.34 -5.31 -20.63
N THR A 268 7.51 -5.75 -21.59
CA THR A 268 6.67 -4.89 -22.44
C THR A 268 5.43 -4.30 -21.75
N HIS A 269 5.21 -4.60 -20.48
CA HIS A 269 4.01 -4.20 -19.73
C HIS A 269 3.75 -2.67 -19.67
N SER A 270 4.77 -1.80 -19.79
CA SER A 270 4.56 -0.35 -19.78
C SER A 270 3.70 0.16 -20.95
N GLU A 271 3.58 -0.59 -22.04
CA GLU A 271 2.79 -0.21 -23.22
C GLU A 271 1.27 -0.38 -23.02
N LEU A 272 0.82 -0.95 -21.89
CA LEU A 272 -0.57 -1.42 -21.73
C LEU A 272 -1.42 -0.68 -20.72
N GLN A 273 -0.93 0.44 -20.16
CA GLN A 273 -1.85 1.37 -19.48
C GLN A 273 -2.91 1.97 -20.45
N TYR A 274 -2.85 1.67 -21.75
CA TYR A 274 -3.74 2.23 -22.78
C TYR A 274 -4.74 1.26 -23.46
N ILE A 275 -4.89 0.00 -23.02
CA ILE A 275 -5.86 -0.92 -23.68
C ILE A 275 -6.78 -1.57 -22.66
N PHE A 276 -7.59 -0.78 -21.95
CA PHE A 276 -8.84 -1.24 -21.32
C PHE A 276 -9.83 -0.07 -21.16
N GLU A 277 -10.21 0.58 -22.26
CA GLU A 277 -11.45 1.35 -22.32
C GLU A 277 -12.28 0.86 -23.52
N ASP A 278 -13.47 0.33 -23.19
CA ASP A 278 -14.67 0.15 -23.99
C ASP A 278 -14.59 -0.51 -25.37
N ASP A 279 -14.74 -1.84 -25.38
CA ASP A 279 -15.19 -2.60 -26.57
C ASP A 279 -16.66 -3.04 -26.40
N HIS A 280 -17.50 -2.18 -25.84
CA HIS A 280 -18.96 -2.31 -25.78
C HIS A 280 -19.63 -1.02 -26.24
N ASP A 281 -19.46 -0.66 -27.51
CA ASP A 281 -20.38 0.28 -28.14
C ASP A 281 -21.14 -0.41 -29.28
N HIS A 282 -22.38 -0.77 -28.96
CA HIS A 282 -23.36 -1.17 -29.95
C HIS A 282 -23.73 0.07 -30.75
N SER A 283 -23.27 0.12 -32.01
CA SER A 283 -23.70 1.10 -33.01
C SER A 283 -25.23 1.14 -33.12
N HIS A 284 -25.85 2.13 -32.49
CA HIS A 284 -27.21 2.55 -32.80
C HIS A 284 -27.14 3.78 -33.69
N ASP A 285 -27.31 3.52 -34.98
CA ASP A 285 -27.48 4.49 -36.04
C ASP A 285 -28.79 5.26 -35.81
N HIS A 286 -28.69 6.53 -35.40
CA HIS A 286 -29.81 7.46 -35.37
C HIS A 286 -29.44 8.73 -36.11
N SER A 287 -29.97 8.81 -37.33
CA SER A 287 -30.01 10.01 -38.15
C SER A 287 -30.87 11.09 -37.50
N HIS A 288 -30.28 12.26 -37.24
CA HIS A 288 -31.05 13.48 -37.03
C HIS A 288 -30.37 14.66 -37.75
N ASP A 289 -31.05 15.10 -38.81
CA ASP A 289 -30.88 16.38 -39.50
C ASP A 289 -31.01 17.54 -38.50
N HIS A 290 -30.08 18.49 -38.50
CA HIS A 290 -30.40 19.89 -38.18
C HIS A 290 -29.50 20.90 -38.91
N HIS A 291 -30.15 21.99 -39.32
CA HIS A 291 -29.73 23.03 -40.25
C HIS A 291 -28.54 23.91 -39.85
N HIS A 292 -27.82 24.36 -40.88
CA HIS A 292 -26.90 25.50 -40.88
C HIS A 292 -27.57 26.83 -40.49
N SER A 293 -26.90 27.65 -39.67
CA SER A 293 -26.56 29.04 -40.04
C SER A 293 -25.64 29.75 -39.02
N HIS A 294 -24.69 30.50 -39.59
CA HIS A 294 -23.92 31.65 -39.08
C HIS A 294 -22.61 31.49 -38.27
N ASP A 295 -21.51 31.70 -39.01
CA ASP A 295 -20.42 32.68 -38.83
C ASP A 295 -20.06 33.14 -37.41
N CYS A 296 -18.84 32.78 -36.98
CA CYS A 296 -17.88 33.76 -36.45
C CYS A 296 -16.47 33.17 -36.46
N ASP A 297 -15.54 33.98 -36.95
CA ASP A 297 -14.11 33.80 -37.17
C ASP A 297 -13.30 34.01 -35.86
N CYS A 298 -12.00 33.63 -35.92
CA CYS A 298 -10.86 33.99 -35.03
C CYS A 298 -10.26 32.94 -34.06
N ASP A 299 -9.07 32.48 -34.49
CA ASP A 299 -7.76 32.59 -33.81
C ASP A 299 -7.14 31.41 -33.01
N GLU A 300 -6.09 30.87 -33.65
CA GLU A 300 -4.75 30.49 -33.16
C GLU A 300 -4.57 29.26 -32.25
N GLU A 301 -4.12 28.18 -32.90
CA GLU A 301 -3.50 26.99 -32.31
C GLU A 301 -2.14 27.35 -31.65
N GLN A 302 -1.99 27.00 -30.37
CA GLN A 302 -0.69 26.87 -29.71
C GLN A 302 -0.50 25.41 -29.29
N ASP A 303 0.30 24.71 -30.08
CA ASP A 303 0.90 23.41 -29.73
C ASP A 303 1.92 23.60 -28.60
N GLU A 304 1.52 23.31 -27.36
CA GLU A 304 2.48 23.04 -26.29
C GLU A 304 2.80 21.55 -26.26
N GLU A 305 3.89 21.19 -26.94
CA GLU A 305 4.61 19.92 -26.76
C GLU A 305 5.04 19.78 -25.30
N ASN A 306 4.19 19.17 -24.49
CA ASN A 306 4.53 18.76 -23.14
C ASN A 306 5.32 17.44 -23.21
N THR A 307 6.60 17.54 -23.51
CA THR A 307 7.56 16.43 -23.41
C THR A 307 7.73 16.06 -21.94
N SER A 308 6.85 15.20 -21.42
CA SER A 308 7.12 14.48 -20.18
C SER A 308 8.21 13.46 -20.48
N SER A 309 9.38 13.69 -19.88
CA SER A 309 10.51 12.78 -19.88
C SER A 309 10.13 11.49 -19.16
N VAL A 310 9.61 10.51 -19.91
CA VAL A 310 9.46 9.13 -19.48
C VAL A 310 10.77 8.42 -19.80
N ASP A 311 11.68 8.37 -18.83
CA ASP A 311 12.78 7.41 -18.86
C ASP A 311 12.86 6.71 -17.50
N ASP A 312 12.45 5.44 -17.47
CA ASP A 312 13.22 4.41 -16.76
C ASP A 312 12.76 2.98 -17.11
N SER A 313 13.50 2.37 -18.02
CA SER A 313 13.78 0.94 -18.24
C SER A 313 12.63 -0.11 -18.14
N VAL A 314 12.10 -0.46 -19.31
CA VAL A 314 11.51 -1.78 -19.58
C VAL A 314 12.53 -2.88 -19.24
N ARG A 315 12.35 -3.56 -18.09
CA ARG A 315 13.21 -4.66 -17.64
C ARG A 315 12.52 -6.01 -17.71
N VAL A 316 13.17 -6.98 -18.34
CA VAL A 316 12.78 -8.40 -18.35
C VAL A 316 12.75 -8.93 -16.91
N ALA A 317 11.80 -9.82 -16.61
CA ALA A 317 11.75 -10.47 -15.31
C ALA A 317 12.92 -11.42 -15.11
N ASP A 318 13.56 -11.37 -13.94
CA ASP A 318 14.59 -12.35 -13.55
C ASP A 318 13.95 -13.67 -13.09
N ILE A 319 12.79 -13.59 -12.43
CA ILE A 319 12.13 -14.72 -11.80
C ILE A 319 10.63 -14.64 -12.09
N PHE A 320 10.06 -15.73 -12.61
CA PHE A 320 8.62 -15.91 -12.74
C PHE A 320 8.13 -17.01 -11.81
N ILE A 321 7.09 -16.74 -11.03
CA ILE A 321 6.50 -17.69 -10.09
C ILE A 321 5.01 -17.85 -10.35
N ALA A 322 4.63 -18.98 -10.95
CA ALA A 322 3.24 -19.31 -11.19
C ALA A 322 2.62 -19.96 -9.95
N THR A 323 1.74 -19.25 -9.25
CA THR A 323 0.98 -19.81 -8.11
C THR A 323 -0.53 -19.83 -8.32
N ALA A 324 -1.01 -19.20 -9.39
CA ALA A 324 -2.41 -19.28 -9.78
C ALA A 324 -2.72 -20.64 -10.42
N ALA A 325 -3.76 -21.30 -9.92
CA ALA A 325 -4.45 -22.33 -10.70
C ALA A 325 -5.35 -21.61 -11.71
N VAL A 326 -5.30 -22.02 -12.97
CA VAL A 326 -6.16 -21.49 -14.04
C VAL A 326 -7.29 -22.48 -14.32
N ALA A 327 -8.51 -21.96 -14.53
CA ALA A 327 -9.69 -22.76 -14.77
C ALA A 327 -10.09 -22.75 -16.26
N ASP A 328 -9.18 -23.12 -17.17
CA ASP A 328 -9.50 -23.14 -18.61
C ASP A 328 -10.40 -24.34 -18.96
N TYR A 329 -11.58 -24.07 -19.53
CA TYR A 329 -12.55 -25.09 -19.94
C TYR A 329 -12.48 -25.42 -21.44
N ARG A 330 -11.66 -24.69 -22.21
CA ARG A 330 -11.50 -24.89 -23.64
C ARG A 330 -10.74 -26.20 -23.87
N THR A 331 -11.36 -27.15 -24.56
CA THR A 331 -10.68 -28.39 -24.98
C THR A 331 -9.78 -28.07 -26.19
N GLU A 332 -8.60 -28.70 -26.27
CA GLU A 332 -7.66 -28.53 -27.42
C GLU A 332 -8.34 -28.76 -28.78
N GLU A 333 -9.34 -29.64 -28.82
CA GLU A 333 -10.26 -29.78 -29.92
C GLU A 333 -11.68 -29.51 -29.41
N ALA A 334 -12.32 -28.45 -29.89
CA ALA A 334 -13.74 -28.24 -29.65
C ALA A 334 -14.50 -29.41 -30.29
N ALA A 335 -15.12 -30.27 -29.47
CA ALA A 335 -15.99 -31.32 -29.98
C ALA A 335 -17.04 -30.68 -30.92
N PRO A 336 -17.22 -31.21 -32.14
CA PRO A 336 -18.12 -30.60 -33.11
C PRO A 336 -19.53 -30.50 -32.51
N GLN A 337 -19.99 -29.26 -32.42
CA GLN A 337 -21.25 -28.72 -31.90
C GLN A 337 -22.30 -29.67 -31.29
N LYS A 338 -22.77 -29.27 -30.09
CA LYS A 338 -24.10 -29.48 -29.49
C LYS A 338 -24.95 -30.59 -30.12
N ASN A 339 -25.07 -31.72 -29.42
CA ASN A 339 -26.21 -32.62 -29.56
C ASN A 339 -27.50 -31.83 -29.26
N GLN A 340 -28.14 -31.29 -30.29
CA GLN A 340 -29.54 -30.91 -30.24
C GLN A 340 -30.32 -32.15 -29.80
N LYS A 341 -31.05 -32.06 -28.69
CA LYS A 341 -32.08 -33.04 -28.34
C LYS A 341 -33.13 -33.04 -29.46
N ASN A 342 -32.93 -33.87 -30.47
CA ASN A 342 -34.00 -34.24 -31.39
C ASN A 342 -35.03 -35.02 -30.57
N ALA A 343 -36.20 -34.43 -30.46
CA ALA A 343 -37.38 -35.00 -29.83
C ALA A 343 -37.74 -36.35 -30.48
N ARG A 344 -37.44 -37.46 -29.80
CA ARG A 344 -38.13 -38.74 -30.00
C ARG A 344 -38.31 -39.45 -28.65
N CYS A 345 -39.58 -39.49 -28.23
CA CYS A 345 -40.24 -40.42 -27.32
C CYS A 345 -39.51 -40.85 -26.04
N TYR A 346 -39.91 -40.24 -24.91
CA TYR A 346 -39.98 -40.96 -23.63
C TYR A 346 -41.37 -41.58 -23.51
N ASP A 347 -41.50 -42.85 -23.85
CA ASP A 347 -42.45 -43.74 -23.18
C ASP A 347 -41.60 -44.70 -22.35
N ALA A 348 -41.53 -44.45 -21.05
CA ALA A 348 -40.96 -45.38 -20.09
C ALA A 348 -42.00 -45.58 -18.99
N GLU A 349 -42.68 -46.72 -19.09
CA GLU A 349 -43.64 -47.23 -18.12
C GLU A 349 -43.07 -47.25 -16.71
N LEU A 350 -43.86 -46.73 -15.76
CA LEU A 350 -43.66 -46.91 -14.33
C LEU A 350 -43.92 -48.38 -13.96
N GLY A 351 -42.85 -49.17 -13.92
CA GLY A 351 -42.85 -50.50 -13.31
C GLY A 351 -42.68 -50.41 -11.79
N GLN A 352 -43.78 -50.59 -11.05
CA GLN A 352 -43.78 -50.96 -9.63
C GLN A 352 -43.24 -52.39 -9.42
N LYS A 353 -42.78 -52.63 -8.16
CA LYS A 353 -42.54 -53.90 -7.41
C LYS A 353 -41.06 -54.15 -7.13
N SER A 354 -40.60 -54.43 -5.91
CA SER A 354 -41.19 -54.57 -4.56
C SER A 354 -40.07 -54.35 -3.53
#